data_AF-A0A931DW46-F1
#
_entry.id   AF-A0A931DW46-F1
#
_cell.length_a   1.000
_cell.length_b   1.000
_cell.length_c   1.000
_cell.angle_alpha   90.00
_cell.angle_beta   90.00
_cell.angle_gamma   90.00
#
_symmetry.space_group_name_H-M   'P 1'
#
loop_
_entity.id
_entity.type
_entity.pdbx_description
1 polymer ?
#
loop_
_entity_poly.entity_id
_entity_poly.type
_entity_poly.pdbx_seq_one_letter_code
_entity_poly.pdbx_strand_id
1 'polypeptide(L)'
;MRAFFGIPWRLLRCHRNWAVGDAFSGQFRLASAVLPPRSLTLIDDGSGAMALVDALVGRTSYACPHQRESVALGALGILARERMLALAARDRLEISTAFEFGTVRTSLLSDQSIPVTSHRFDWLRRTARPIRVPGNRVLLGSALPTDGRMSMDRYLHWVQAEAADAPVVFLPHRRETETALVRIRAIAGLQIFDCGLPVELVLAGTQEPLEVITLPTSARTTLTHILAGTGSSIRTRSLHRESIR
;
A
#
# COMPACT_ATOMS: atom_id res chain seq x y z
N MET A 1 21.09 -6.83 -0.29
CA MET A 1 20.46 -7.12 -1.60
C MET A 1 20.35 -5.80 -2.35
N ARG A 2 21.05 -5.59 -3.47
CA ARG A 2 20.86 -4.37 -4.28
C ARG A 2 19.46 -4.46 -4.93
N ALA A 3 18.66 -3.42 -4.81
CA ALA A 3 17.38 -3.34 -5.51
C ALA A 3 17.65 -3.50 -7.02
N PHE A 4 17.00 -4.48 -7.64
CA PHE A 4 17.09 -4.66 -9.09
C PHE A 4 16.35 -3.50 -9.76
N PHE A 5 17.09 -2.65 -10.48
CA PHE A 5 16.51 -1.60 -11.33
C PHE A 5 16.46 -2.10 -12.76
N GLY A 6 15.25 -2.45 -13.24
CA GLY A 6 15.02 -2.84 -14.63
C GLY A 6 13.91 -3.88 -14.79
N ILE A 7 13.67 -4.31 -16.02
CA ILE A 7 12.80 -5.46 -16.32
C ILE A 7 13.67 -6.72 -16.34
N PRO A 8 13.36 -7.76 -15.55
CA PRO A 8 14.19 -8.97 -15.48
C PRO A 8 13.90 -9.92 -16.65
N TRP A 9 14.19 -9.47 -17.88
CA TRP A 9 13.81 -10.14 -19.13
C TRP A 9 14.12 -11.64 -19.19
N ARG A 10 15.32 -12.03 -18.75
CA ARG A 10 15.73 -13.45 -18.73
C ARG A 10 14.85 -14.29 -17.81
N LEU A 11 14.55 -13.79 -16.61
CA LEU A 11 13.68 -14.48 -15.65
C LEU A 11 12.24 -14.56 -16.18
N LEU A 12 11.70 -13.46 -16.70
CA LEU A 12 10.34 -13.42 -17.24
C LEU A 12 10.16 -14.33 -18.47
N ARG A 13 11.20 -14.51 -19.27
CA ARG A 13 11.20 -15.42 -20.42
C ARG A 13 11.24 -16.90 -19.99
N CYS A 14 12.06 -17.23 -18.99
CA CYS A 14 12.20 -18.60 -18.47
C CYS A 14 11.04 -19.01 -17.57
N HIS A 15 10.46 -18.07 -16.82
CA HIS A 15 9.37 -18.29 -15.88
C HIS A 15 8.17 -17.44 -16.30
N ARG A 16 7.18 -18.09 -16.93
CA ARG A 16 6.02 -17.41 -17.51
C ARG A 16 4.81 -17.29 -16.58
N ASN A 17 4.90 -17.79 -15.35
CA ASN A 17 3.88 -17.55 -14.32
C ASN A 17 4.37 -16.34 -13.50
N TRP A 18 3.72 -15.19 -13.67
CA TRP A 18 4.20 -13.94 -13.10
C TRP A 18 3.40 -13.54 -11.87
N ALA A 19 4.08 -12.98 -10.87
CA ALA A 19 3.47 -12.29 -9.76
C ALA A 19 3.84 -10.80 -9.85
N VAL A 20 2.86 -9.91 -9.78
CA VAL A 20 3.04 -8.48 -10.03
C VAL A 20 2.36 -7.66 -8.94
N GLY A 21 3.14 -6.83 -8.24
CA GLY A 21 2.63 -5.91 -7.21
C GLY A 21 1.98 -4.65 -7.80
N ASP A 22 2.65 -4.04 -8.78
CA ASP A 22 2.16 -2.82 -9.44
C ASP A 22 1.91 -3.08 -10.94
N ALA A 23 0.64 -3.37 -11.26
CA ALA A 23 0.19 -3.53 -12.64
C ALA A 23 0.15 -2.19 -13.40
N PHE A 24 0.11 -1.04 -12.72
CA PHE A 24 0.21 0.24 -13.40
C PHE A 24 1.63 0.59 -13.80
N SER A 25 2.65 -0.08 -13.25
CA SER A 25 4.06 0.20 -13.54
C SER A 25 4.38 0.14 -15.04
N GLY A 26 5.16 1.11 -15.52
CA GLY A 26 5.65 1.11 -16.90
C GLY A 26 6.48 -0.14 -17.23
N GLN A 27 7.16 -0.71 -16.23
CA GLN A 27 7.91 -1.96 -16.36
C GLN A 27 6.99 -3.14 -16.66
N PHE A 28 5.89 -3.33 -15.92
CA PHE A 28 4.93 -4.39 -16.20
C PHE A 28 4.27 -4.20 -17.57
N ARG A 29 3.83 -2.97 -17.89
CA ARG A 29 3.19 -2.69 -19.18
C ARG A 29 4.12 -3.02 -20.36
N LEU A 30 5.38 -2.62 -20.29
CA LEU A 30 6.36 -2.94 -21.32
C LEU A 30 6.72 -4.43 -21.35
N ALA A 31 6.91 -5.06 -20.18
CA ALA A 31 7.25 -6.48 -20.10
C ALA A 31 6.13 -7.36 -20.69
N SER A 32 4.88 -7.09 -20.31
CA SER A 32 3.71 -7.79 -20.84
C SER A 32 3.53 -7.50 -22.33
N ALA A 33 3.84 -6.29 -22.80
CA ALA A 33 3.84 -5.91 -24.22
C ALA A 33 4.71 -6.83 -25.09
N VAL A 34 5.91 -7.15 -24.58
CA VAL A 34 6.94 -7.90 -25.31
C VAL A 34 6.85 -9.41 -25.07
N LEU A 35 6.59 -9.83 -23.83
CA LEU A 35 6.53 -11.23 -23.41
C LEU A 35 5.15 -11.54 -22.82
N PRO A 36 4.33 -12.39 -23.47
CA PRO A 36 3.05 -12.77 -22.88
C PRO A 36 3.28 -13.73 -21.69
N PRO A 37 2.78 -13.43 -20.48
CA PRO A 37 2.76 -14.42 -19.40
C PRO A 37 1.86 -15.61 -19.75
N ARG A 38 2.15 -16.75 -19.13
CA ARG A 38 1.29 -17.95 -19.14
C ARG A 38 0.16 -17.79 -18.13
N SER A 39 0.46 -17.30 -16.93
CA SER A 39 -0.49 -16.90 -15.89
C SER A 39 0.00 -15.66 -15.16
N LEU A 40 -0.92 -14.96 -14.51
CA LEU A 40 -0.65 -13.74 -13.77
C LEU A 40 -1.37 -13.74 -12.42
N THR A 41 -0.61 -13.55 -11.35
CA THR A 41 -1.12 -13.27 -10.00
C THR A 41 -0.86 -11.81 -9.70
N LEU A 42 -1.92 -11.04 -9.53
CA LEU A 42 -1.84 -9.64 -9.10
C LEU A 42 -1.80 -9.62 -7.57
N ILE A 43 -0.73 -9.05 -7.02
CA ILE A 43 -0.56 -8.87 -5.58
C ILE A 43 -0.80 -7.39 -5.27
N ASP A 44 -1.49 -7.06 -4.19
CA ASP A 44 -1.70 -5.66 -3.83
C ASP A 44 -0.37 -4.98 -3.39
N ASP A 45 -0.05 -3.85 -4.02
CA ASP A 45 1.03 -2.92 -3.60
C ASP A 45 0.44 -1.69 -2.89
N GLY A 46 -0.70 -1.87 -2.21
CA GLY A 46 -1.44 -0.83 -1.52
C GLY A 46 -2.71 -0.38 -2.26
N SER A 47 -3.12 0.87 -2.06
CA SER A 47 -4.44 1.36 -2.51
C SER A 47 -4.64 1.37 -4.03
N GLY A 48 -3.57 1.19 -4.81
CA GLY A 48 -3.64 1.04 -6.26
C GLY A 48 -4.49 -0.15 -6.71
N ALA A 49 -4.62 -1.18 -5.87
CA ALA A 49 -5.46 -2.35 -6.15
C ALA A 49 -6.92 -1.98 -6.46
N MET A 50 -7.50 -1.00 -5.75
CA MET A 50 -8.87 -0.53 -6.00
C MET A 50 -9.03 0.06 -7.40
N ALA A 51 -8.07 0.90 -7.81
CA ALA A 51 -8.08 1.52 -9.13
C ALA A 51 -7.82 0.50 -10.25
N LEU A 52 -6.97 -0.49 -10.00
CA LEU A 52 -6.71 -1.58 -10.93
C LEU A 52 -7.99 -2.39 -11.18
N VAL A 53 -8.70 -2.75 -10.12
CA VAL A 53 -9.99 -3.45 -10.21
C VAL A 53 -11.00 -2.62 -11.00
N ASP A 54 -11.16 -1.33 -10.68
CA ASP A 54 -12.05 -0.43 -11.43
C ASP A 54 -11.71 -0.39 -12.93
N ALA A 55 -10.43 -0.44 -13.30
CA ALA A 55 -9.99 -0.50 -14.69
C ALA A 55 -10.26 -1.86 -15.37
N LEU A 56 -10.06 -2.97 -14.66
CA LEU A 56 -10.36 -4.31 -15.18
C LEU A 56 -11.86 -4.49 -15.42
N VAL A 57 -12.68 -4.07 -14.45
CA VAL A 57 -14.15 -4.15 -14.55
C VAL A 57 -14.78 -3.08 -15.45
N GLY A 58 -13.96 -2.29 -16.15
CA GLY A 58 -14.42 -1.31 -17.15
C GLY A 58 -15.11 -0.07 -16.57
N ARG A 59 -14.96 0.19 -15.27
CA ARG A 59 -15.51 1.38 -14.60
C ARG A 59 -14.66 2.63 -14.86
N THR A 60 -13.37 2.45 -15.07
CA THR A 60 -12.42 3.51 -15.40
C THR A 60 -11.48 3.07 -16.51
N SER A 61 -10.79 4.02 -17.14
CA SER A 61 -9.68 3.71 -18.04
C SER A 61 -8.50 3.10 -17.28
N TYR A 62 -7.67 2.33 -17.97
CA TYR A 62 -6.41 1.81 -17.43
C TYR A 62 -5.34 2.90 -17.36
N ALA A 63 -5.32 3.65 -16.26
CA ALA A 63 -4.34 4.70 -16.02
C ALA A 63 -3.96 4.74 -14.54
N CYS A 64 -2.70 5.02 -14.26
CA CYS A 64 -2.20 5.17 -12.90
C CYS A 64 -2.89 6.39 -12.24
N PRO A 65 -3.54 6.21 -11.07
CA PRO A 65 -4.24 7.30 -10.41
C PRO A 65 -3.30 8.47 -10.09
N HIS A 66 -3.79 9.70 -10.30
CA HIS A 66 -3.08 10.94 -10.00
C HIS A 66 -1.79 11.17 -10.79
N GLN A 67 -1.57 10.43 -11.89
CA GLN A 67 -0.45 10.66 -12.79
C GLN A 67 -0.97 11.02 -14.18
N ARG A 68 -0.30 11.98 -14.83
CA ARG A 68 -0.49 12.23 -16.26
C ARG A 68 0.40 11.28 -17.03
N GLU A 69 -0.21 10.45 -17.86
CA GLU A 69 0.53 9.47 -18.67
C GLU A 69 0.81 10.02 -20.07
N SER A 70 1.96 9.67 -20.63
CA SER A 70 2.24 9.92 -22.04
C SER A 70 1.38 9.02 -22.93
N VAL A 71 1.17 9.42 -24.18
CA VAL A 71 0.40 8.64 -25.17
C VAL A 71 0.96 7.21 -25.31
N ALA A 72 2.28 7.06 -25.33
CA ALA A 72 2.94 5.76 -25.42
C ALA A 72 2.64 4.87 -24.20
N LEU A 73 2.68 5.42 -22.98
CA LEU A 73 2.35 4.68 -21.76
C LEU A 73 0.86 4.32 -21.69
N GLY A 74 -0.02 5.18 -22.21
CA GLY A 74 -1.44 4.90 -22.35
C GLY A 74 -1.72 3.73 -23.29
N ALA A 75 -1.08 3.71 -24.46
CA ALA A 75 -1.20 2.60 -25.42
C ALA A 75 -0.71 1.26 -24.84
N LEU A 76 0.44 1.28 -24.15
CA LEU A 76 0.94 0.11 -23.41
C LEU A 76 -0.01 -0.30 -22.28
N GLY A 77 -0.69 0.64 -21.64
CA GLY A 77 -1.70 0.39 -20.62
C GLY A 77 -2.91 -0.36 -21.16
N ILE A 78 -3.45 0.08 -22.31
CA ILE A 78 -4.55 -0.62 -23.00
C ILE A 78 -4.13 -2.05 -23.34
N LEU A 79 -2.95 -2.22 -23.95
CA LEU A 79 -2.45 -3.55 -24.30
C LEU A 79 -2.24 -4.46 -23.08
N ALA A 80 -1.75 -3.91 -21.97
CA ALA A 80 -1.59 -4.64 -20.71
C ALA A 80 -2.94 -5.08 -20.15
N ARG A 81 -3.95 -4.19 -20.15
CA ARG A 81 -5.32 -4.52 -19.76
C ARG A 81 -5.90 -5.65 -20.61
N GLU A 82 -5.86 -5.53 -21.93
CA GLU A 82 -6.39 -6.55 -22.84
C GLU A 82 -5.71 -7.91 -22.63
N ARG A 83 -4.40 -7.92 -22.38
CA ARG A 83 -3.69 -9.16 -22.02
C ARG A 83 -4.17 -9.77 -20.72
N MET A 84 -4.43 -8.95 -19.69
CA MET A 84 -4.98 -9.44 -18.42
C MET A 84 -6.36 -10.05 -18.63
N LEU A 85 -7.24 -9.38 -19.38
CA LEU A 85 -8.57 -9.92 -19.69
C LEU A 85 -8.50 -11.21 -20.50
N ALA A 86 -7.57 -11.32 -21.45
CA ALA A 86 -7.35 -12.55 -22.21
C ALA A 86 -6.79 -13.70 -21.37
N LEU A 87 -6.10 -13.42 -20.26
CA LEU A 87 -5.69 -14.42 -19.27
C LEU A 87 -6.85 -14.82 -18.37
N ALA A 88 -7.65 -13.84 -17.94
CA ALA A 88 -8.85 -14.06 -17.14
C ALA A 88 -9.84 -14.99 -17.84
N ALA A 89 -10.14 -14.74 -19.12
CA ALA A 89 -10.98 -15.59 -19.96
C ALA A 89 -10.45 -17.03 -20.18
N ARG A 90 -9.27 -17.34 -19.66
CA ARG A 90 -8.64 -18.67 -19.71
C ARG A 90 -8.28 -19.19 -18.31
N ASP A 91 -8.90 -18.63 -17.27
CA ASP A 91 -8.68 -18.96 -15.86
C ASP A 91 -7.22 -18.86 -15.42
N ARG A 92 -6.52 -17.85 -15.95
CA ARG A 92 -5.06 -17.65 -15.75
C ARG A 92 -4.70 -16.27 -15.21
N LEU A 93 -5.68 -15.54 -14.70
CA LEU A 93 -5.51 -14.31 -13.94
C LEU A 93 -6.16 -14.47 -12.57
N GLU A 94 -5.46 -14.11 -11.50
CA GLU A 94 -6.04 -14.04 -10.16
C GLU A 94 -5.55 -12.78 -9.43
N ILE A 95 -6.30 -12.37 -8.41
CA ILE A 95 -5.93 -11.26 -7.52
C ILE A 95 -5.76 -11.82 -6.10
N SER A 96 -4.61 -11.57 -5.49
CA SER A 96 -4.35 -11.81 -4.07
C SER A 96 -4.24 -10.47 -3.35
N THR A 97 -5.12 -10.20 -2.39
CA THR A 97 -5.26 -8.85 -1.81
C THR A 97 -5.66 -8.84 -0.33
N ALA A 98 -5.16 -7.86 0.43
CA ALA A 98 -5.68 -7.53 1.75
C ALA A 98 -6.89 -6.56 1.70
N PHE A 99 -7.17 -5.98 0.53
CA PHE A 99 -8.23 -4.99 0.34
C PHE A 99 -9.56 -5.63 0.05
N GLU A 100 -10.61 -5.15 0.72
CA GLU A 100 -11.98 -5.54 0.42
C GLU A 100 -12.55 -4.69 -0.72
N PHE A 101 -12.95 -5.35 -1.81
CA PHE A 101 -13.47 -4.65 -2.99
C PHE A 101 -14.97 -4.31 -2.90
N GLY A 102 -15.68 -4.88 -1.91
CA GLY A 102 -17.12 -4.79 -1.77
C GLY A 102 -17.87 -5.68 -2.76
N THR A 103 -19.18 -5.85 -2.55
CA THR A 103 -20.01 -6.81 -3.30
C THR A 103 -20.05 -6.51 -4.80
N VAL A 104 -20.21 -5.25 -5.18
CA VAL A 104 -20.33 -4.83 -6.59
C VAL A 104 -19.08 -5.18 -7.39
N ARG A 105 -17.88 -4.80 -6.92
CA ARG A 105 -16.63 -5.09 -7.63
C ARG A 105 -16.34 -6.58 -7.65
N THR A 106 -16.62 -7.28 -6.55
CA THR A 106 -16.41 -8.74 -6.46
C THR A 106 -17.29 -9.50 -7.46
N SER A 107 -18.54 -9.08 -7.63
CA SER A 107 -19.44 -9.65 -8.66
C SER A 107 -18.88 -9.42 -10.06
N LEU A 108 -18.49 -8.18 -10.39
CA LEU A 108 -17.96 -7.84 -11.71
C LEU A 108 -16.64 -8.56 -12.03
N LEU A 109 -15.78 -8.79 -11.04
CA LEU A 109 -14.56 -9.59 -11.21
C LEU A 109 -14.90 -11.06 -11.48
N SER A 110 -15.92 -11.59 -10.80
CA SER A 110 -16.39 -12.97 -11.00
C SER A 110 -16.96 -13.16 -12.42
N ASP A 111 -17.72 -12.17 -12.93
CA ASP A 111 -18.24 -12.19 -14.31
C ASP A 111 -17.11 -12.22 -15.36
N GLN A 112 -15.92 -11.71 -15.00
CA GLN A 112 -14.72 -11.76 -15.83
C GLN A 112 -13.82 -12.97 -15.58
N SER A 113 -14.26 -13.94 -14.77
CA SER A 113 -13.44 -15.11 -14.38
C SER A 113 -12.13 -14.72 -13.67
N ILE A 114 -12.17 -13.66 -12.85
CA ILE A 114 -11.02 -13.20 -12.05
C ILE A 114 -11.26 -13.54 -10.57
N PRO A 115 -10.77 -14.69 -10.07
CA PRO A 115 -10.87 -15.02 -8.66
C PRO A 115 -10.08 -14.04 -7.80
N VAL A 116 -10.63 -13.73 -6.62
CA VAL A 116 -10.00 -12.90 -5.59
C VAL A 116 -9.71 -13.76 -4.36
N THR A 117 -8.43 -13.90 -4.04
CA THR A 117 -7.98 -14.51 -2.79
C THR A 117 -7.70 -13.42 -1.78
N SER A 118 -8.47 -13.38 -0.69
CA SER A 118 -8.18 -12.47 0.42
C SER A 118 -7.07 -13.04 1.30
N HIS A 119 -6.07 -12.24 1.63
CA HIS A 119 -5.09 -12.56 2.67
C HIS A 119 -5.26 -11.62 3.87
N ARG A 120 -5.17 -12.18 5.08
CA ARG A 120 -5.36 -11.45 6.34
C ARG A 120 -4.09 -11.45 7.19
N PHE A 121 -2.95 -11.56 6.52
CA PHE A 121 -1.63 -11.63 7.15
C PHE A 121 -1.48 -12.77 8.18
N ASP A 122 -2.24 -13.87 8.04
CA ASP A 122 -2.27 -14.96 9.01
C ASP A 122 -0.88 -15.58 9.25
N TRP A 123 -0.11 -15.78 8.18
CA TRP A 123 1.27 -16.27 8.31
C TRP A 123 2.13 -15.30 9.13
N LEU A 124 2.10 -14.01 8.79
CA LEU A 124 2.86 -12.98 9.47
C LEU A 124 2.49 -12.91 10.96
N ARG A 125 1.19 -12.88 11.29
CA ARG A 125 0.70 -12.85 12.68
C ARG A 125 1.16 -14.07 13.48
N ARG A 126 1.15 -15.26 12.88
CA ARG A 126 1.60 -16.50 13.55
C ARG A 126 3.11 -16.57 13.75
N THR A 127 3.90 -15.99 12.84
CA THR A 127 5.38 -16.11 12.87
C THR A 127 6.07 -14.90 13.48
N ALA A 128 5.36 -13.78 13.64
CA ALA A 128 5.93 -12.56 14.17
C ALA A 128 6.42 -12.74 15.61
N ARG A 129 7.63 -12.25 15.88
CA ARG A 129 8.13 -12.11 17.24
C ARG A 129 7.66 -10.74 17.76
N PRO A 130 7.07 -10.67 18.97
CA PRO A 130 6.64 -9.39 19.54
C PRO A 130 7.80 -8.39 19.61
N ILE A 131 7.65 -7.26 18.92
CA ILE A 131 8.50 -6.10 19.10
C ILE A 131 7.82 -5.21 20.14
N ARG A 132 8.48 -4.97 21.27
CA ARG A 132 7.93 -4.14 22.35
C ARG A 132 8.03 -2.67 21.96
N VAL A 133 6.94 -2.14 21.42
CA VAL A 133 6.75 -0.70 21.22
C VAL A 133 6.60 -0.05 22.61
N PRO A 134 7.34 1.03 22.91
CA PRO A 134 7.36 1.63 24.26
C PRO A 134 6.08 2.41 24.59
N GLY A 135 5.03 1.70 25.02
CA GLY A 135 3.74 2.30 25.37
C GLY A 135 2.61 1.77 24.49
N ASN A 136 1.41 2.31 24.66
CA ASN A 136 0.19 1.84 23.98
C ASN A 136 -0.37 2.83 22.95
N ARG A 137 0.14 4.07 22.88
CA ARG A 137 -0.29 5.08 21.91
C ARG A 137 0.77 5.29 20.84
N VAL A 138 0.44 4.93 19.61
CA VAL A 138 1.35 4.88 18.47
C VAL A 138 0.91 5.86 17.40
N LEU A 139 1.80 6.80 17.06
CA LEU A 139 1.62 7.76 15.98
C LEU A 139 2.42 7.30 14.75
N LEU A 140 1.74 7.03 13.65
CA LEU A 140 2.39 6.60 12.41
C LEU A 140 2.86 7.81 11.60
N GLY A 141 4.12 7.79 11.20
CA GLY A 141 4.68 8.71 10.24
C GLY A 141 4.02 8.61 8.87
N SER A 142 4.27 9.62 8.01
CA SER A 142 3.59 9.75 6.73
C SER A 142 4.53 10.14 5.60
N ALA A 143 4.33 9.53 4.42
CA ALA A 143 4.99 9.96 3.20
C ALA A 143 4.38 11.21 2.57
N LEU A 144 3.21 11.68 3.03
CA LEU A 144 2.49 12.79 2.38
C LEU A 144 3.36 14.04 2.18
N PRO A 145 4.20 14.47 3.14
CA PRO A 145 5.10 15.60 2.92
C PRO A 145 6.18 15.31 1.88
N THR A 146 6.84 14.15 1.98
CA THR A 146 7.86 13.71 1.03
C THR A 146 7.29 13.59 -0.40
N ASP A 147 6.02 13.21 -0.53
CA ASP A 147 5.29 13.09 -1.78
C ASP A 147 4.72 14.42 -2.30
N GLY A 148 4.94 15.54 -1.59
CA GLY A 148 4.39 16.85 -1.95
C GLY A 148 2.86 16.93 -1.84
N ARG A 149 2.22 15.99 -1.14
CA ARG A 149 0.77 15.95 -0.90
C ARG A 149 0.35 16.72 0.34
N MET A 150 1.32 17.22 1.10
CA MET A 150 1.13 17.95 2.35
C MET A 150 2.34 18.85 2.60
N SER A 151 2.16 20.06 3.16
CA SER A 151 3.31 20.86 3.57
C SER A 151 3.96 20.28 4.84
N MET A 152 5.28 20.42 4.95
CA MET A 152 6.02 19.93 6.12
C MET A 152 5.56 20.60 7.41
N ASP A 153 5.26 21.90 7.38
CA ASP A 153 4.83 22.62 8.59
C ASP A 153 3.46 22.16 9.08
N ARG A 154 2.53 21.90 8.16
CA ARG A 154 1.23 21.33 8.50
C ARG A 154 1.37 19.94 9.11
N TYR A 155 2.31 19.15 8.60
CA TYR A 155 2.58 17.81 9.11
C TYR A 155 3.15 17.85 10.53
N LEU A 156 4.15 18.71 10.78
CA LEU A 156 4.73 18.87 12.11
C LEU A 156 3.74 19.45 13.11
N HIS A 157 2.87 20.37 12.69
CA HIS A 157 1.80 20.88 13.54
C HIS A 157 0.84 19.77 13.97
N TRP A 158 0.48 18.86 13.04
CA TRP A 158 -0.32 17.68 13.38
C TRP A 158 0.39 16.74 14.35
N VAL A 159 1.67 16.43 14.11
CA VAL A 159 2.48 15.60 15.03
C VAL A 159 2.54 16.23 16.42
N GLN A 160 2.78 17.53 16.49
CA GLN A 160 2.82 18.28 17.75
C GLN A 160 1.48 18.27 18.47
N ALA A 161 0.37 18.44 17.76
CA ALA A 161 -0.97 18.41 18.35
C ALA A 161 -1.29 17.03 18.95
N GLU A 162 -0.94 15.93 18.27
CA GLU A 162 -1.16 14.58 18.82
C GLU A 162 -0.24 14.31 20.01
N ALA A 163 1.02 14.77 20.00
CA ALA A 163 1.96 14.60 21.11
C ALA A 163 1.64 15.46 22.34
N ALA A 164 0.97 16.61 22.16
CA ALA A 164 0.54 17.47 23.25
C ALA A 164 -0.65 16.89 24.05
N ASP A 165 -1.50 16.08 23.40
CA ASP A 165 -2.67 15.46 24.02
C ASP A 165 -2.30 14.37 25.05
N ALA A 166 -1.32 13.53 24.70
CA ALA A 166 -0.77 12.49 25.58
C ALA A 166 0.57 11.98 25.02
N PRO A 167 1.43 11.34 25.84
CA PRO A 167 2.66 10.73 25.35
C PRO A 167 2.43 9.77 24.19
N VAL A 168 3.24 9.86 23.14
CA VAL A 168 3.14 9.01 21.94
C VAL A 168 4.46 8.38 21.55
N VAL A 169 4.39 7.16 21.03
CA VAL A 169 5.48 6.56 20.27
C VAL A 169 5.29 6.87 18.80
N PHE A 170 6.27 7.54 18.21
CA PHE A 170 6.29 7.81 16.78
C PHE A 170 7.01 6.70 16.03
N LEU A 171 6.31 6.05 15.08
CA LEU A 171 6.88 5.09 14.15
C LEU A 171 7.11 5.78 12.79
N PRO A 172 8.37 6.07 12.41
CA PRO A 172 8.67 6.74 11.15
C PRO A 172 8.14 6.03 9.92
N HIS A 173 7.74 6.80 8.91
CA HIS A 173 7.53 6.23 7.59
C HIS A 173 8.89 5.92 6.93
N ARG A 174 9.01 4.82 6.18
CA ARG A 174 10.28 4.45 5.48
C ARG A 174 10.82 5.49 4.48
N ARG A 175 10.00 6.49 4.13
CA ARG A 175 10.30 7.59 3.17
C ARG A 175 10.39 8.94 3.87
N GLU A 176 10.30 8.94 5.19
CA GLU A 176 10.52 10.14 5.99
C GLU A 176 12.00 10.55 5.86
N THR A 177 12.25 11.83 5.68
CA THR A 177 13.63 12.33 5.51
C THR A 177 14.27 12.53 6.86
N GLU A 178 15.60 12.42 6.94
CA GLU A 178 16.33 12.67 8.20
C GLU A 178 16.06 14.10 8.71
N THR A 179 15.97 15.08 7.80
CA THR A 179 15.59 16.45 8.13
C THR A 179 14.23 16.54 8.82
N ALA A 180 13.25 15.75 8.38
CA ALA A 180 11.94 15.69 9.04
C ALA A 180 12.05 15.03 10.42
N LEU A 181 12.80 13.92 10.53
CA LEU A 181 12.99 13.21 11.79
C LEU A 181 13.69 14.07 12.85
N VAL A 182 14.70 14.87 12.48
CA VAL A 182 15.34 15.83 13.40
C VAL A 182 14.32 16.81 13.96
N ARG A 183 13.42 17.35 13.14
CA ARG A 183 12.35 18.26 13.60
C ARG A 183 11.34 17.55 14.50
N ILE A 184 11.00 16.30 14.19
CA ILE A 184 10.06 15.49 15.00
C ILE A 184 10.67 15.13 16.36
N ARG A 185 11.96 14.79 16.43
CA ARG A 185 12.67 14.50 17.69
C ARG A 185 12.64 15.67 18.67
N ALA A 186 12.51 16.90 18.19
CA ALA A 186 12.44 18.10 19.02
C ALA A 186 11.05 18.34 19.64
N ILE A 187 10.02 17.57 19.26
CA ILE A 187 8.66 17.69 19.77
C ILE A 187 8.56 17.03 21.16
N ALA A 188 8.11 17.78 22.16
CA ALA A 188 7.90 17.27 23.52
C ALA A 188 6.77 16.22 23.56
N GLY A 189 6.87 15.25 24.48
CA GLY A 189 5.85 14.19 24.64
C GLY A 189 5.92 13.09 23.57
N LEU A 190 6.95 13.09 22.73
CA LEU A 190 7.12 12.14 21.63
C LEU A 190 8.40 11.33 21.79
N GLN A 191 8.29 10.01 21.66
CA GLN A 191 9.43 9.10 21.57
C GLN A 191 9.47 8.48 20.17
N ILE A 192 10.56 8.68 19.42
CA ILE A 192 10.75 7.97 18.15
C ILE A 192 11.18 6.53 18.42
N PHE A 193 10.49 5.58 17.79
CA PHE A 193 10.89 4.18 17.73
C PHE A 193 11.13 3.80 16.27
N ASP A 194 12.40 3.86 15.85
CA ASP A 194 12.82 3.45 14.51
C ASP A 194 13.51 2.09 14.56
N CYS A 195 12.89 1.10 13.92
CA CYS A 195 13.43 -0.24 13.78
C CYS A 195 13.73 -0.63 12.33
N GLY A 196 13.57 0.31 11.37
CA GLY A 196 13.83 0.08 9.95
C GLY A 196 12.91 -0.95 9.27
N LEU A 197 11.85 -1.41 9.95
CA LEU A 197 10.90 -2.39 9.43
C LEU A 197 9.57 -1.72 9.02
N PRO A 198 8.85 -2.25 8.02
CA PRO A 198 7.47 -1.86 7.74
C PRO A 198 6.60 -1.99 8.99
N VAL A 199 5.69 -1.03 9.21
CA VAL A 199 4.83 -0.98 10.40
C VAL A 199 4.04 -2.27 10.59
N GLU A 200 3.66 -2.93 9.50
CA GLU A 200 3.02 -4.25 9.51
C GLU A 200 3.86 -5.29 10.25
N LEU A 201 5.17 -5.33 10.02
CA LEU A 201 6.06 -6.27 10.70
C LEU A 201 6.29 -5.87 12.16
N VAL A 202 6.35 -4.57 12.44
CA VAL A 202 6.55 -4.05 13.81
C VAL A 202 5.37 -4.43 14.71
N LEU A 203 4.16 -4.26 14.19
CA LEU A 203 2.93 -4.46 14.95
C LEU A 203 2.32 -5.86 14.79
N ALA A 204 2.91 -6.73 13.97
CA ALA A 204 2.41 -8.10 13.76
C ALA A 204 2.38 -8.96 15.02
N GLY A 205 3.31 -8.74 15.94
CA GLY A 205 3.42 -9.47 17.20
C GLY A 205 2.79 -8.75 18.39
N THR A 206 1.90 -7.77 18.17
CA THR A 206 1.25 -7.01 19.24
C THR A 206 0.40 -7.94 20.12
N GLN A 207 0.70 -7.93 21.43
CA GLN A 207 -0.02 -8.71 22.44
C GLN A 207 -0.96 -7.86 23.30
N GLU A 208 -0.65 -6.57 23.45
CA GLU A 208 -1.43 -5.61 24.24
C GLU A 208 -2.19 -4.63 23.34
N PRO A 209 -3.37 -4.15 23.74
CA PRO A 209 -4.12 -3.17 22.97
C PRO A 209 -3.32 -1.90 22.68
N LEU A 210 -3.32 -1.47 21.41
CA LEU A 210 -2.70 -0.24 20.95
C LEU A 210 -3.75 0.74 20.44
N GLU A 211 -3.55 2.03 20.72
CA GLU A 211 -4.18 3.12 20.01
C GLU A 211 -3.25 3.61 18.90
N VAL A 212 -3.59 3.28 17.65
CA VAL A 212 -2.81 3.67 16.47
C VAL A 212 -3.45 4.88 15.81
N ILE A 213 -2.68 5.95 15.66
CA ILE A 213 -3.11 7.21 15.06
C ILE A 213 -2.33 7.41 13.76
N THR A 214 -3.02 7.77 12.69
CA THR A 214 -2.40 7.92 11.37
C THR A 214 -3.08 8.98 10.52
N LEU A 215 -2.34 9.55 9.58
CA LEU A 215 -2.90 10.27 8.43
C LEU A 215 -3.45 9.28 7.40
N PRO A 216 -4.21 9.71 6.38
CA PRO A 216 -4.73 8.80 5.37
C PRO A 216 -3.62 7.98 4.72
N THR A 217 -3.68 6.65 4.88
CA THR A 217 -2.67 5.70 4.40
C THR A 217 -3.31 4.36 4.06
N SER A 218 -2.75 3.66 3.07
CA SER A 218 -3.12 2.27 2.75
C SER A 218 -2.75 1.29 3.86
N ALA A 219 -1.74 1.62 4.68
CA ALA A 219 -1.33 0.80 5.82
C ALA A 219 -2.45 0.60 6.85
N ARG A 220 -3.47 1.48 6.88
CA ARG A 220 -4.65 1.26 7.71
C ARG A 220 -5.33 -0.07 7.38
N THR A 221 -5.45 -0.41 6.10
CA THR A 221 -6.11 -1.65 5.66
C THR A 221 -5.33 -2.87 6.15
N THR A 222 -4.02 -2.89 5.93
CA THR A 222 -3.16 -4.01 6.35
C THR A 222 -3.11 -4.13 7.88
N LEU A 223 -2.98 -3.00 8.59
CA LEU A 223 -2.97 -2.96 10.05
C LEU A 223 -4.30 -3.41 10.66
N THR A 224 -5.43 -3.18 10.00
CA THR A 224 -6.74 -3.68 10.46
C THR A 224 -6.74 -5.21 10.56
N HIS A 225 -6.13 -5.90 9.60
CA HIS A 225 -6.00 -7.36 9.63
C HIS A 225 -4.95 -7.83 10.62
N ILE A 226 -3.82 -7.12 10.70
CA ILE A 226 -2.71 -7.46 11.60
C ILE A 226 -3.12 -7.37 13.07
N LEU A 227 -3.79 -6.29 13.44
CA LEU A 227 -4.25 -6.03 14.80
C LEU A 227 -5.63 -6.65 15.11
N ALA A 228 -6.17 -7.45 14.19
CA ALA A 228 -7.45 -8.12 14.42
C ALA A 228 -7.37 -9.01 15.67
N GLY A 229 -8.29 -8.79 16.61
CA GLY A 229 -8.37 -9.56 17.85
C GLY A 229 -7.42 -9.13 18.97
N THR A 230 -6.60 -8.09 18.79
CA THR A 230 -5.71 -7.58 19.86
C THR A 230 -6.38 -6.55 20.77
N GLY A 231 -7.60 -6.13 20.47
CA GLY A 231 -8.27 -5.00 21.16
C GLY A 231 -7.75 -3.62 20.75
N SER A 232 -6.82 -3.55 19.80
CA SER A 232 -6.27 -2.29 19.30
C SER A 232 -7.28 -1.50 18.47
N SER A 233 -7.12 -0.18 18.44
CA SER A 233 -7.90 0.73 17.61
C SER A 233 -7.01 1.48 16.61
N ILE A 234 -7.56 1.81 15.44
CA ILE A 234 -6.87 2.60 14.42
C ILE A 234 -7.71 3.83 14.08
N ARG A 235 -7.21 5.02 14.43
CA ARG A 235 -7.84 6.31 14.12
C ARG A 235 -7.11 7.01 12.99
N THR A 236 -7.85 7.29 11.91
CA THR A 236 -7.35 8.11 10.81
C THR A 236 -7.80 9.55 10.98
N ARG A 237 -6.87 10.48 11.07
CA ARG A 237 -7.16 11.91 11.10
C ARG A 237 -7.32 12.43 9.68
N SER A 238 -8.50 12.96 9.36
CA SER A 238 -8.70 13.75 8.16
C SER A 238 -8.25 15.18 8.44
N LEU A 239 -7.12 15.59 7.87
CA LEU A 239 -6.74 16.99 7.88
C LEU A 239 -7.53 17.66 6.75
N HIS A 240 -8.66 18.30 7.10
CA HIS A 240 -9.54 18.99 6.16
C HIS A 240 -8.75 19.80 5.13
N ARG A 241 -9.02 19.65 3.83
CA ARG A 241 -8.52 20.59 2.82
C ARG A 241 -9.11 21.96 3.12
N GLU A 242 -8.36 22.85 3.77
CA GLU A 242 -8.62 24.27 3.56
C GLU A 242 -8.31 24.55 2.09
N SER A 243 -9.36 24.99 1.40
CA SER A 243 -9.38 25.28 -0.02
C SER A 243 -8.23 26.23 -0.38
N ILE A 244 -7.35 25.76 -1.26
CA ILE A 244 -6.55 26.66 -2.09
C ILE A 244 -7.57 27.36 -3.00
N ARG A 245 -7.84 28.64 -2.71
CA ARG A 245 -8.32 29.59 -3.72
C ARG A 245 -7.16 29.97 -4.61
#